data_AF-R6DXZ2-F1
#
_entry.id   AF-R6DXZ2-F1
#
_cell.length_a   1.000
_cell.length_b   1.000
_cell.length_c   1.000
_cell.angle_alpha   90.00
_cell.angle_beta   90.00
_cell.angle_gamma   90.00
#
_symmetry.space_group_name_H-M   'P 1'
#
loop_
_entity.id
_entity.type
_entity.pdbx_description
1 polymer ?
#
loop_
_entity_poly.entity_id
_entity_poly.type
_entity_poly.pdbx_seq_one_letter_code
_entity_poly.pdbx_strand_id
1 'polypeptide(L)'
;MKPLNSKEFRPTVACTKGEVFEYIYKANGAPRTGFKGIKNWFVDLKSTDSYYYAVFWAKKKGYIDYGQFSGEQVFTRGQALYYVWLSVGSPKAKKATTFNDFRKEVYYAKAVAWAQEKKIYTDTGEHKFGGDDHLITRGEMARLICYAYK
;
A
#
# COMPACT_ATOMS: atom_id res chain seq x y z
N MET A 1 4.17 7.76 -9.56
CA MET A 1 2.72 7.99 -9.36
C MET A 1 2.24 8.91 -10.47
N LYS A 2 1.04 8.68 -11.05
CA LYS A 2 0.50 9.64 -12.03
C LYS A 2 -0.01 10.88 -11.28
N PRO A 3 0.23 12.10 -11.75
CA PRO A 3 -0.38 13.30 -11.19
C PRO A 3 -1.90 13.27 -11.47
N LEU A 4 -2.70 13.85 -10.57
CA LEU A 4 -4.17 13.87 -10.70
C LEU A 4 -4.63 14.72 -11.91
N ASN A 5 -3.78 15.64 -12.37
CA ASN A 5 -3.88 16.37 -13.63
C ASN A 5 -2.47 16.74 -14.14
N SER A 6 -2.35 17.39 -15.30
CA SER A 6 -1.06 17.73 -15.92
C SER A 6 -0.21 18.77 -15.18
N LYS A 7 -0.67 19.33 -14.06
CA LYS A 7 -0.03 20.48 -13.40
C LYS A 7 0.32 20.30 -11.92
N GLU A 8 -0.26 19.33 -11.21
CA GLU A 8 -0.06 19.24 -9.74
C GLU A 8 0.09 17.80 -9.20
N PHE A 9 1.13 17.59 -8.37
CA PHE A 9 1.35 16.32 -7.66
C PHE A 9 0.42 16.14 -6.45
N ARG A 10 0.02 17.24 -5.79
CA ARG A 10 -0.86 17.31 -4.60
C ARG A 10 -0.45 16.34 -3.48
N PRO A 11 0.74 16.53 -2.85
CA PRO A 11 1.33 15.55 -1.93
C PRO A 11 0.49 15.27 -0.68
N THR A 12 -0.40 16.18 -0.26
CA THR A 12 -1.16 16.08 0.99
C THR A 12 -2.51 15.38 0.84
N VAL A 13 -2.94 15.04 -0.38
CA VAL A 13 -4.22 14.35 -0.61
C VAL A 13 -4.11 12.90 -0.17
N ALA A 14 -5.11 12.39 0.57
CA ALA A 14 -5.18 11.00 0.98
C ALA A 14 -5.35 10.07 -0.24
N CYS A 15 -4.72 8.90 -0.18
CA CYS A 15 -4.81 7.89 -1.23
C CYS A 15 -5.98 6.93 -0.98
N THR A 16 -6.71 6.60 -2.04
CA THR A 16 -7.68 5.50 -2.00
C THR A 16 -6.99 4.14 -2.06
N LYS A 17 -7.71 3.07 -1.68
CA LYS A 17 -7.26 1.68 -1.82
C LYS A 17 -6.87 1.37 -3.26
N GLY A 18 -7.70 1.78 -4.22
CA GLY A 18 -7.43 1.62 -5.64
C GLY A 18 -6.13 2.31 -6.06
N GLU A 19 -5.92 3.55 -5.63
CA GLU A 19 -4.67 4.27 -5.88
C GLU A 19 -3.46 3.57 -5.27
N VAL A 20 -3.53 3.12 -4.01
CA VAL A 20 -2.45 2.39 -3.34
C VAL A 20 -2.04 1.15 -4.15
N PHE A 21 -3.01 0.32 -4.55
CA PHE A 21 -2.73 -0.87 -5.36
C PHE A 21 -2.19 -0.53 -6.74
N GLU A 22 -2.72 0.51 -7.40
CA GLU A 22 -2.22 0.98 -8.69
C GLU A 22 -0.76 1.46 -8.60
N TYR A 23 -0.37 2.13 -7.52
CA TYR A 23 1.01 2.57 -7.32
C TYR A 23 1.97 1.41 -7.04
N ILE A 24 1.55 0.45 -6.20
CA ILE A 24 2.33 -0.77 -5.92
C ILE A 24 2.50 -1.59 -7.21
N TYR A 25 1.44 -1.77 -7.98
CA TYR A 25 1.46 -2.48 -9.26
C TYR A 25 2.44 -1.84 -10.25
N LYS A 26 2.41 -0.52 -10.37
CA LYS A 26 3.37 0.24 -11.20
C LYS A 26 4.82 0.11 -10.71
N ALA A 27 5.04 0.12 -9.40
CA ALA A 27 6.37 -0.09 -8.82
C ALA A 27 6.95 -1.48 -9.16
N ASN A 28 6.08 -2.47 -9.37
CA ASN A 28 6.44 -3.82 -9.82
C ASN A 28 6.48 -3.99 -11.35
N GLY A 29 6.58 -2.89 -12.10
CA GLY A 29 6.67 -2.92 -13.57
C GLY A 29 5.35 -3.13 -14.31
N ALA A 30 4.21 -3.06 -13.62
CA ALA A 30 2.87 -3.17 -14.21
C ALA A 30 2.69 -4.39 -15.17
N PRO A 31 2.98 -5.62 -14.72
CA PRO A 31 2.95 -6.80 -15.59
C PRO A 31 1.54 -7.09 -16.14
N ARG A 32 1.40 -7.12 -17.47
CA ARG A 32 0.12 -7.37 -18.16
C ARG A 32 -0.14 -8.82 -18.58
N THR A 33 0.78 -9.72 -18.29
CA THR A 33 0.69 -11.12 -18.73
C THR A 33 -0.22 -11.95 -17.82
N GLY A 34 -1.02 -12.83 -18.42
CA GLY A 34 -1.86 -13.78 -17.69
C GLY A 34 -3.20 -13.22 -17.22
N PHE A 35 -3.70 -12.15 -17.87
CA PHE A 35 -5.05 -11.62 -17.66
C PHE A 35 -6.08 -12.09 -18.70
N LYS A 36 -5.65 -12.77 -19.77
CA LYS A 36 -6.57 -13.31 -20.78
C LYS A 36 -7.49 -14.36 -20.13
N GLY A 37 -8.80 -14.13 -20.19
CA GLY A 37 -9.80 -15.03 -19.60
C GLY A 37 -9.83 -15.05 -18.07
N ILE A 38 -9.20 -14.08 -17.40
CA ILE A 38 -9.24 -14.02 -15.94
C ILE A 38 -10.68 -13.72 -15.46
N LYS A 39 -11.18 -14.54 -14.54
CA LYS A 39 -12.47 -14.30 -13.89
C LYS A 39 -12.38 -13.05 -13.02
N ASN A 40 -13.34 -12.15 -13.15
CA ASN A 40 -13.49 -11.05 -12.18
C ASN A 40 -14.07 -11.61 -10.88
N TRP A 41 -13.29 -11.55 -9.81
CA TRP A 41 -13.68 -12.03 -8.47
C TRP A 41 -14.23 -10.91 -7.58
N PHE A 42 -14.35 -9.69 -8.12
CA PHE A 42 -14.75 -8.51 -7.38
C PHE A 42 -16.03 -7.92 -7.96
N VAL A 43 -17.05 -7.76 -7.11
CA VAL A 43 -18.40 -7.38 -7.54
C VAL A 43 -18.51 -5.90 -7.95
N ASP A 44 -17.62 -5.06 -7.42
CA ASP A 44 -17.58 -3.62 -7.62
C ASP A 44 -16.38 -3.14 -8.46
N LEU A 45 -15.60 -4.08 -9.04
CA LEU A 45 -14.47 -3.78 -9.90
C LEU A 45 -14.90 -3.74 -11.38
N LYS A 46 -14.75 -2.58 -12.01
CA LYS A 46 -15.10 -2.36 -13.42
C LYS A 46 -13.85 -2.32 -14.28
N SER A 47 -13.95 -2.79 -15.53
CA SER A 47 -12.84 -2.77 -16.49
C SER A 47 -12.35 -1.36 -16.85
N THR A 48 -13.15 -0.34 -16.55
CA THR A 48 -12.83 1.08 -16.72
C THR A 48 -12.05 1.68 -15.54
N ASP A 49 -11.96 0.98 -14.41
CA ASP A 49 -11.27 1.51 -13.23
C ASP A 49 -9.78 1.59 -13.47
N SER A 50 -9.16 2.69 -13.04
CA SER A 50 -7.73 2.92 -13.25
C SER A 50 -6.85 1.85 -12.61
N TYR A 51 -7.34 1.19 -11.56
CA TYR A 51 -6.69 0.12 -10.80
C TYR A 51 -7.11 -1.30 -11.22
N TYR A 52 -7.88 -1.46 -12.31
CA TYR A 52 -8.44 -2.75 -12.73
C TYR A 52 -7.39 -3.87 -12.80
N TYR A 53 -6.29 -3.64 -13.50
CA TYR A 53 -5.21 -4.62 -13.63
C TYR A 53 -4.41 -4.79 -12.33
N ALA A 54 -4.26 -3.74 -11.54
CA ALA A 54 -3.57 -3.80 -10.26
C ALA A 54 -4.28 -4.73 -9.28
N VAL A 55 -5.62 -4.70 -9.26
CA VAL A 55 -6.44 -5.58 -8.41
C VAL A 55 -6.28 -7.05 -8.81
N PHE A 56 -6.33 -7.37 -10.10
CA PHE A 56 -6.08 -8.74 -10.56
C PHE A 56 -4.67 -9.23 -10.27
N TRP A 57 -3.67 -8.37 -10.48
CA TRP A 57 -2.30 -8.68 -10.11
C TRP A 57 -2.19 -8.97 -8.60
N ALA A 58 -2.77 -8.14 -7.75
CA ALA A 58 -2.75 -8.31 -6.30
C ALA A 58 -3.49 -9.59 -5.86
N LYS A 59 -4.64 -9.93 -6.47
CA LYS A 59 -5.35 -11.21 -6.23
C LYS A 59 -4.50 -12.41 -6.65
N LYS A 60 -3.85 -12.35 -7.81
CA LYS A 60 -2.94 -13.42 -8.29
C LYS A 60 -1.74 -13.62 -7.37
N LYS A 61 -1.24 -12.54 -6.75
CA LYS A 61 -0.17 -12.59 -5.75
C LYS A 61 -0.64 -13.05 -4.36
N GLY A 62 -1.94 -13.18 -4.14
CA GLY A 62 -2.51 -13.56 -2.85
C GLY A 62 -2.51 -12.43 -1.82
N TYR A 63 -2.36 -11.17 -2.25
CA TYR A 63 -2.37 -10.02 -1.32
C TYR A 63 -3.78 -9.66 -0.88
N ILE A 64 -4.75 -9.85 -1.78
CA ILE A 64 -6.17 -9.57 -1.54
C ILE A 64 -6.99 -10.78 -1.94
N ASP A 65 -8.15 -10.93 -1.30
CA ASP A 65 -9.09 -12.00 -1.60
C ASP A 65 -10.19 -11.57 -2.58
N TYR A 66 -11.27 -12.35 -2.75
CA TYR A 66 -12.43 -12.01 -3.59
C TYR A 66 -13.50 -11.22 -2.82
N GLY A 67 -14.56 -10.78 -3.52
CA GLY A 67 -15.73 -10.14 -2.90
C GLY A 67 -15.88 -8.68 -3.29
N GLN A 68 -15.96 -7.77 -2.32
CA GLN A 68 -15.99 -6.33 -2.58
C GLN A 68 -14.58 -5.75 -2.45
N PHE A 69 -14.11 -5.07 -3.49
CA PHE A 69 -12.81 -4.42 -3.48
C PHE A 69 -12.84 -3.09 -2.73
N SER A 70 -13.89 -2.28 -2.86
CA SER A 70 -14.02 -0.94 -2.27
C SER A 70 -12.88 0.01 -2.66
N GLY A 71 -12.64 0.15 -3.96
CA GLY A 71 -11.48 0.89 -4.49
C GLY A 71 -11.41 2.36 -4.10
N GLU A 72 -12.54 3.02 -3.86
CA GLU A 72 -12.62 4.43 -3.47
C GLU A 72 -12.45 4.67 -1.96
N GLN A 73 -12.37 3.61 -1.15
CA GLN A 73 -12.11 3.75 0.29
C GLN A 73 -10.71 4.33 0.52
N VAL A 74 -10.59 5.37 1.33
CA VAL A 74 -9.28 5.91 1.76
C VAL A 74 -8.55 4.94 2.68
N PHE A 75 -7.23 4.81 2.49
CA PHE A 75 -6.40 3.91 3.29
C PHE A 75 -5.65 4.64 4.40
N THR A 76 -5.50 3.96 5.53
CA THR A 76 -4.61 4.37 6.62
C THR A 76 -3.16 4.08 6.26
N ARG A 77 -2.23 4.72 6.99
CA ARG A 77 -0.79 4.49 6.87
C ARG A 77 -0.41 3.04 7.11
N GLY A 78 -1.01 2.40 8.12
CA GLY A 78 -0.79 0.99 8.43
C GLY A 78 -1.24 0.06 7.31
N GLN A 79 -2.43 0.33 6.73
CA GLN A 79 -2.95 -0.42 5.58
C GLN A 79 -2.03 -0.33 4.37
N ALA A 80 -1.65 0.90 3.96
CA ALA A 80 -0.77 1.09 2.80
C ALA A 80 0.62 0.48 3.01
N LEU A 81 1.20 0.64 4.20
CA LEU A 81 2.50 0.05 4.55
C LEU A 81 2.46 -1.48 4.46
N TYR A 82 1.41 -2.11 4.97
CA TYR A 82 1.27 -3.56 4.92
C TYR A 82 1.31 -4.10 3.48
N TYR A 83 0.54 -3.50 2.57
CA TYR A 83 0.53 -3.97 1.17
C TYR A 83 1.83 -3.67 0.43
N VAL A 84 2.50 -2.55 0.73
CA VAL A 84 3.86 -2.32 0.21
C VAL A 84 4.83 -3.38 0.73
N TRP A 85 4.78 -3.70 2.02
CA TRP A 85 5.64 -4.71 2.63
C TRP A 85 5.41 -6.11 2.04
N LEU A 86 4.15 -6.52 1.83
CA LEU A 86 3.81 -7.74 1.09
C LEU A 86 4.42 -7.74 -0.31
N SER A 87 4.31 -6.60 -1.02
CA SER A 87 4.76 -6.51 -2.41
C SER A 87 6.27 -6.59 -2.59
N VAL A 88 7.07 -6.32 -1.55
CA VAL A 88 8.53 -6.48 -1.55
C VAL A 88 9.00 -7.79 -0.90
N GLY A 89 8.09 -8.75 -0.70
CA GLY A 89 8.41 -10.08 -0.21
C GLY A 89 8.41 -10.25 1.30
N SER A 90 7.75 -9.35 2.03
CA SER A 90 7.57 -9.44 3.49
C SER A 90 8.87 -9.65 4.29
N PRO A 91 9.94 -8.87 4.05
CA PRO A 91 11.19 -9.00 4.77
C PRO A 91 10.99 -8.87 6.29
N LYS A 92 11.64 -9.75 7.05
CA LYS A 92 11.60 -9.72 8.51
C LYS A 92 12.59 -8.67 9.03
N ALA A 93 12.13 -7.85 9.99
CA ALA A 93 13.02 -6.99 10.75
C ALA A 93 13.86 -7.81 11.75
N LYS A 94 15.05 -7.33 12.06
CA LYS A 94 15.93 -7.90 13.10
C LYS A 94 15.55 -7.42 14.49
N LYS A 95 14.95 -6.24 14.59
CA LYS A 95 14.53 -5.61 15.86
C LYS A 95 13.04 -5.35 15.87
N ALA A 96 12.47 -5.34 17.08
CA ALA A 96 11.13 -4.82 17.28
C ALA A 96 11.11 -3.31 17.04
N THR A 97 9.94 -2.80 16.65
CA THR A 97 9.69 -1.37 16.52
C THR A 97 9.67 -0.68 17.89
N THR A 98 10.06 0.59 17.95
CA THR A 98 9.91 1.43 19.15
C THR A 98 8.54 2.09 19.25
N PHE A 99 7.80 2.20 18.14
CA PHE A 99 6.41 2.66 18.14
C PHE A 99 5.53 1.74 19.00
N ASN A 100 4.64 2.34 19.79
CA ASN A 100 3.81 1.63 20.78
C ASN A 100 2.32 2.02 20.77
N ASP A 101 1.89 2.82 19.79
CA ASP A 101 0.53 3.33 19.64
C ASP A 101 -0.40 2.37 18.87
N PHE A 102 -0.04 1.10 18.75
CA PHE A 102 -0.86 0.05 18.18
C PHE A 102 -0.63 -1.28 18.89
N ARG A 103 -1.60 -2.18 18.77
CA ARG A 103 -1.50 -3.54 19.35
C ARG A 103 -0.41 -4.34 18.64
N LYS A 104 0.42 -5.07 19.40
CA LYS A 104 1.53 -5.86 18.85
C LYS A 104 1.08 -6.90 17.82
N GLU A 105 -0.16 -7.37 17.93
CA GLU A 105 -0.76 -8.39 17.06
C GLU A 105 -1.45 -7.81 15.81
N VAL A 106 -1.49 -6.49 15.64
CA VAL A 106 -2.09 -5.89 14.44
C VAL A 106 -1.34 -6.37 13.20
N TYR A 107 -2.08 -6.66 12.13
CA TYR A 107 -1.53 -7.33 10.94
C TYR A 107 -0.35 -6.58 10.28
N TYR A 108 -0.28 -5.25 10.45
CA TYR A 108 0.80 -4.41 9.92
C TYR A 108 2.01 -4.26 10.86
N ALA A 109 1.98 -4.79 12.10
CA ALA A 109 3.05 -4.58 13.09
C ALA A 109 4.44 -4.99 12.58
N LYS A 110 4.53 -6.13 11.88
CA LYS A 110 5.79 -6.61 11.29
C LYS A 110 6.30 -5.69 10.19
N ALA A 111 5.38 -5.13 9.40
CA ALA A 111 5.72 -4.17 8.36
C ALA A 111 6.27 -2.87 8.97
N VAL A 112 5.72 -2.41 10.10
CA VAL A 112 6.23 -1.24 10.84
C VAL A 112 7.65 -1.45 11.33
N ALA A 113 7.93 -2.59 11.98
CA ALA A 113 9.28 -2.92 12.43
C ALA A 113 10.29 -2.92 11.28
N TRP A 114 9.92 -3.51 10.13
CA TRP A 114 10.77 -3.50 8.94
C TRP A 114 10.99 -2.08 8.40
N ALA A 115 9.91 -1.30 8.31
CA ALA A 115 9.98 0.06 7.79
C ALA A 115 10.83 0.98 8.68
N GLN A 116 10.79 0.79 10.00
CA GLN A 116 11.64 1.50 10.94
C GLN A 116 13.11 1.10 10.79
N GLU A 117 13.42 -0.20 10.69
CA GLU A 117 14.78 -0.69 10.46
C GLU A 117 15.37 -0.13 9.15
N LYS A 118 14.54 -0.03 8.10
CA LYS A 118 14.91 0.54 6.81
C LYS A 118 14.91 2.09 6.80
N LYS A 119 14.60 2.74 7.94
CA LYS A 119 14.50 4.20 8.08
C LYS A 119 13.50 4.86 7.12
N ILE A 120 12.48 4.11 6.69
CA ILE A 120 11.35 4.66 5.95
C ILE A 120 10.55 5.57 6.88
N TYR A 121 10.29 5.06 8.09
CA TYR A 121 9.75 5.81 9.22
C TYR A 121 10.78 5.88 10.33
N THR A 122 10.83 7.00 11.03
CA THR A 122 11.72 7.23 12.16
C THR A 122 10.87 7.68 13.33
N ASP A 123 11.16 7.13 14.50
CA ASP A 123 10.53 7.56 15.74
C ASP A 123 11.23 8.84 16.22
N THR A 124 10.44 9.90 16.46
CA THR A 124 10.92 11.20 16.90
C THR A 124 10.91 11.37 18.42
N GLY A 125 10.64 10.28 19.16
CA GLY A 125 10.59 10.25 20.62
C GLY A 125 9.17 10.23 21.19
N GLU A 126 8.15 10.44 20.36
CA GLU A 126 6.75 10.31 20.78
C GLU A 126 6.25 8.86 20.77
N HIS A 127 7.00 7.93 20.15
CA HIS A 127 6.64 6.52 20.01
C HIS A 127 5.31 6.29 19.26
N LYS A 128 4.90 7.24 18.39
CA LYS A 128 3.67 7.16 17.59
C LYS A 128 3.93 6.93 16.09
N PHE A 129 3.36 5.85 15.57
CA PHE A 129 3.32 5.55 14.14
C PHE A 129 2.05 6.04 13.44
N GLY A 130 0.91 6.14 14.13
CA GLY A 130 -0.38 6.56 13.57
C GLY A 130 -0.94 5.56 12.56
N GLY A 131 -0.79 4.26 12.79
CA GLY A 131 -1.13 3.22 11.81
C GLY A 131 -2.60 3.16 11.43
N ASP A 132 -3.49 3.38 12.40
CA ASP A 132 -4.95 3.32 12.22
C ASP A 132 -5.59 4.71 12.07
N ASP A 133 -4.97 5.76 12.62
CA ASP A 133 -5.56 7.10 12.69
C ASP A 133 -5.06 8.07 11.61
N HIS A 134 -3.94 7.76 10.94
CA HIS A 134 -3.37 8.63 9.91
C HIS A 134 -3.68 8.09 8.51
N LEU A 135 -4.39 8.87 7.69
CA LEU A 135 -4.61 8.54 6.28
C LEU A 135 -3.35 8.73 5.46
N ILE A 136 -3.00 7.74 4.64
CA ILE A 136 -1.78 7.81 3.82
C ILE A 136 -1.94 8.85 2.71
N THR A 137 -1.05 9.84 2.68
CA THR A 137 -1.06 10.87 1.64
C THR A 137 -0.25 10.46 0.41
N ARG A 138 -0.47 11.13 -0.72
CA ARG A 138 0.26 10.88 -1.96
C ARG A 138 1.78 11.06 -1.81
N GLY A 139 2.20 12.07 -1.05
CA GLY A 139 3.62 12.31 -0.77
C GLY A 139 4.24 11.20 0.09
N GLU A 140 3.53 10.75 1.12
CA GLU A 140 3.97 9.63 1.95
C GLU A 140 4.02 8.32 1.17
N MET A 141 3.04 8.07 0.32
CA MET A 141 3.01 6.89 -0.55
C MET A 141 4.17 6.88 -1.54
N ALA A 142 4.53 8.05 -2.11
CA ALA A 142 5.71 8.19 -2.96
C ALA A 142 7.01 7.87 -2.21
N ARG A 143 7.16 8.43 -1.00
CA ARG A 143 8.30 8.12 -0.11
C ARG A 143 8.36 6.63 0.17
N LEU A 144 7.24 6.05 0.61
CA LEU A 144 7.12 4.65 0.97
C LEU A 144 7.55 3.74 -0.20
N ILE A 145 7.03 3.96 -1.42
CA ILE A 145 7.44 3.18 -2.60
C ILE A 145 8.91 3.41 -2.94
N CYS A 146 9.38 4.66 -2.97
CA CYS A 146 10.76 4.99 -3.33
C CYS A 146 11.78 4.29 -2.43
N TYR A 147 11.53 4.23 -1.12
CA TYR A 147 12.44 3.56 -0.20
C TYR A 147 12.19 2.05 -0.08
N ALA A 148 10.95 1.57 -0.24
CA ALA A 148 10.65 0.15 -0.14
C ALA A 148 11.36 -0.67 -1.23
N TYR A 149 11.40 -0.17 -2.46
CA TYR A 149 11.90 -0.88 -3.66
C TYR A 149 13.39 -0.63 -3.99
N LYS A 150 14.13 0.08 -3.13
CA LYS A 150 15.59 0.15 -3.19
C LYS A 150 16.22 -1.07 -2.54
#